data_AF-A0A5P1EHY2-F1
#
_entry.id   AF-A0A5P1EHY2-F1
#
_cell.length_a   1.000
_cell.length_b   1.000
_cell.length_c   1.000
_cell.angle_alpha   90.00
_cell.angle_beta   90.00
_cell.angle_gamma   90.00
#
_symmetry.space_group_name_H-M   'P 1'
#
loop_
_entity.id
_entity.type
_entity.pdbx_description
1 polymer ?
#
loop_
_entity_poly.entity_id
_entity_poly.type
_entity_poly.pdbx_seq_one_letter_code
_entity_poly.pdbx_strand_id
1 'polypeptide(L)'
;MLGRPAGSRVSMYASETGLREVAAYLLDHGSFSGVPPTALIKISHPSLHSVAGSPSGTLSKKIASIQRFVPHNFDAGDLGPSRFSVTSVHRIGILDVRLLNIDRHAGNILVRKHVTNGSYRDEPSPMAELVPIDHGLCLPEFLDDPYFEWWPQSTVPFSEIETEYISVLDPFKDATLLRSELPSLKESAIRIFILCTIFLKRAAAEGLCLADIGSMMTRDFCGIEEQPSVLEALCNQAEDSIRTRSTSFFLEDDSSSEDSDYSDDDEDDEPIVQFEMECDDVGFTKSCIENVLDIPLFLRSMNEVKSNVLGTLSEGGGEEDNGDNFDDERDEPKLGSITKSLSLTAAELNHESGESSSGKCISFNRMSEEQWGLFLERFEQLLPVAFEARKSMGLKQRLGTSCKF
;
A
#
# COMPACT_ATOMS: atom_id res chain seq x y z
N MET A 1 -20.98 -24.79 28.15
CA MET A 1 -19.79 -23.97 27.84
C MET A 1 -20.27 -22.76 27.07
N LEU A 2 -20.15 -21.57 27.68
CA LEU A 2 -20.67 -20.31 27.14
C LEU A 2 -19.78 -19.81 25.99
N GLY A 3 -20.40 -19.53 24.83
CA GLY A 3 -19.74 -18.93 23.68
C GLY A 3 -19.24 -17.52 23.99
N ARG A 4 -18.00 -17.23 23.58
CA ARG A 4 -17.43 -15.87 23.66
C ARG A 4 -18.14 -14.96 22.64
N PRO A 5 -18.51 -13.72 23.01
CA PRO A 5 -19.17 -12.80 22.10
C PRO A 5 -18.19 -12.17 21.09
N ALA A 6 -18.58 -12.15 19.82
CA ALA A 6 -17.84 -11.61 18.67
C ALA A 6 -17.67 -10.06 18.66
N GLY A 7 -17.84 -9.39 19.80
CA GLY A 7 -17.99 -7.92 19.85
C GLY A 7 -16.70 -7.10 19.94
N SER A 8 -15.55 -7.70 20.25
CA SER A 8 -14.29 -6.95 20.45
C SER A 8 -13.44 -6.82 19.19
N ARG A 9 -13.58 -7.73 18.22
CA ARG A 9 -12.68 -7.81 17.06
C ARG A 9 -13.06 -6.81 15.97
N VAL A 10 -14.36 -6.60 15.75
CA VAL A 10 -14.89 -5.70 14.70
C VAL A 10 -14.45 -4.24 14.88
N SER A 11 -14.23 -3.79 16.13
CA SER A 11 -13.77 -2.42 16.41
C SER A 11 -12.28 -2.21 16.14
N MET A 12 -11.45 -3.25 16.19
CA MET A 12 -10.02 -3.14 15.89
C MET A 12 -9.80 -3.10 14.38
N TYR A 13 -10.49 -3.96 13.62
CA TYR A 13 -10.40 -3.97 12.16
C TYR A 13 -10.95 -2.68 11.52
N ALA A 14 -12.05 -2.13 12.03
CA ALA A 14 -12.58 -0.84 11.55
C ALA A 14 -11.62 0.34 11.83
N SER A 15 -10.78 0.25 12.86
CA SER A 15 -9.73 1.25 13.09
C SER A 15 -8.52 1.08 12.15
N GLU A 16 -8.22 -0.14 11.72
CA GLU A 16 -7.11 -0.43 10.81
C GLU A 16 -7.43 -0.04 9.36
N THR A 17 -8.64 -0.33 8.87
CA THR A 17 -9.07 0.06 7.52
C THR A 17 -9.20 1.57 7.36
N GLY A 18 -9.67 2.27 8.40
CA GLY A 18 -9.77 3.72 8.39
C GLY A 18 -8.42 4.44 8.23
N LEU A 19 -7.31 3.87 8.73
CA LEU A 19 -5.96 4.39 8.52
C LEU A 19 -5.56 4.32 7.05
N ARG A 20 -5.89 3.20 6.38
CA ARG A 20 -5.55 2.93 4.98
C ARG A 20 -6.28 3.89 4.04
N GLU A 21 -7.55 4.21 4.34
CA GLU A 21 -8.32 5.24 3.63
C GLU A 21 -7.64 6.62 3.68
N VAL A 22 -7.15 7.01 4.85
CA VAL A 22 -6.46 8.30 5.02
C VAL A 22 -5.08 8.27 4.38
N ALA A 23 -4.37 7.15 4.46
CA ALA A 23 -3.09 6.97 3.78
C ALA A 23 -3.24 7.16 2.26
N ALA A 24 -4.26 6.58 1.63
CA ALA A 24 -4.53 6.73 0.22
C ALA A 24 -4.72 8.21 -0.19
N TYR A 25 -5.45 8.99 0.62
CA TYR A 25 -5.61 10.42 0.39
C TYR A 25 -4.31 11.20 0.57
N LEU A 26 -3.53 10.92 1.63
CA LEU A 26 -2.24 11.59 1.87
C LEU A 26 -1.22 11.31 0.76
N LEU A 27 -1.25 10.10 0.19
CA LEU A 27 -0.33 9.65 -0.86
C LEU A 27 -0.75 10.10 -2.27
N ASP A 28 -1.97 10.62 -2.45
CA ASP A 28 -2.43 11.19 -3.71
C ASP A 28 -1.92 12.63 -3.90
N HIS A 29 -0.65 12.74 -4.29
CA HIS A 29 0.06 14.02 -4.41
C HIS A 29 -0.65 14.96 -5.38
N GLY A 30 -1.03 16.15 -4.91
CA GLY A 30 -1.71 17.14 -5.73
C GLY A 30 -3.09 16.69 -6.25
N SER A 31 -3.70 15.67 -5.61
CA SER A 31 -4.95 15.05 -6.07
C SER A 31 -4.86 14.52 -7.50
N PHE A 32 -3.73 13.91 -7.84
CA PHE A 32 -3.44 13.39 -9.18
C PHE A 32 -4.42 12.29 -9.59
N SER A 33 -4.70 11.34 -8.68
CA SER A 33 -5.67 10.25 -8.82
C SER A 33 -7.09 10.70 -8.50
N GLY A 34 -7.24 11.74 -7.67
CA GLY A 34 -8.52 12.33 -7.33
C GLY A 34 -9.20 11.65 -6.15
N VAL A 35 -8.44 11.09 -5.21
CA VAL A 35 -8.98 10.53 -3.96
C VAL A 35 -9.70 11.66 -3.21
N PRO A 36 -11.00 11.51 -2.86
CA PRO A 36 -11.70 12.55 -2.14
C PRO A 36 -11.06 12.81 -0.77
N PRO A 37 -11.12 14.06 -0.25
CA PRO A 37 -10.60 14.39 1.07
C PRO A 37 -11.07 13.39 2.13
N THR A 38 -10.11 12.74 2.77
CA THR A 38 -10.36 11.70 3.77
C THR A 38 -9.62 12.04 5.06
N ALA A 39 -10.30 11.93 6.20
CA ALA A 39 -9.71 12.22 7.51
C ALA A 39 -10.11 11.17 8.55
N LEU A 40 -9.28 10.99 9.58
CA LEU A 40 -9.66 10.25 10.78
C LEU A 40 -10.47 11.16 11.70
N ILE A 41 -11.59 10.65 12.19
CA ILE A 41 -12.41 11.32 13.18
C ILE A 41 -12.64 10.42 14.40
N LYS A 42 -12.89 11.07 15.53
CA LYS A 42 -13.38 10.42 16.73
C LYS A 42 -14.86 10.74 16.88
N ILE A 43 -15.71 9.74 16.67
CA ILE A 43 -17.16 9.88 16.72
C ILE A 43 -17.73 9.19 17.96
N SER A 44 -18.75 9.81 18.56
CA SER A 44 -19.58 9.21 19.61
C SER A 44 -21.04 9.34 19.22
N HIS A 45 -21.76 8.23 19.16
CA HIS A 45 -23.17 8.23 18.82
C HIS A 45 -23.91 7.22 19.70
N PRO A 46 -25.14 7.51 20.17
CA PRO A 46 -25.89 6.60 21.05
C PRO A 46 -26.10 5.18 20.47
N SER A 47 -26.18 5.06 19.15
CA SER A 47 -26.29 3.75 18.48
C SER A 47 -24.95 3.00 18.34
N LEU A 48 -23.80 3.63 18.59
CA LEU A 48 -22.51 2.96 18.61
C LEU A 48 -22.38 2.25 19.97
N HIS A 49 -22.77 0.97 19.98
CA HIS A 49 -22.90 0.19 21.20
C HIS A 49 -21.60 0.19 22.01
N SER A 50 -21.70 0.54 23.29
CA SER A 50 -20.62 0.33 24.26
C SER A 50 -20.36 -1.16 24.41
N VAL A 51 -19.09 -1.52 24.51
CA VAL A 51 -18.66 -2.89 24.80
C VAL A 51 -19.32 -3.33 26.11
N ALA A 52 -19.96 -4.51 26.09
CA ALA A 52 -20.65 -5.08 27.25
C ALA A 52 -19.70 -5.10 28.46
N GLY A 53 -20.04 -4.32 29.51
CA GLY A 53 -19.23 -4.15 30.71
C GLY A 53 -18.78 -2.71 31.01
N SER A 54 -19.05 -1.75 30.12
CA SER A 54 -18.78 -0.33 30.40
C SER A 54 -19.83 0.26 31.37
N PRO A 55 -19.44 1.08 32.37
CA PRO A 55 -20.38 1.69 33.29
C PRO A 55 -21.44 2.48 32.54
N SER A 56 -22.70 2.31 32.95
CA SER A 56 -23.87 2.97 32.36
C SER A 56 -23.65 4.50 32.33
N GLY A 57 -23.56 5.08 31.13
CA GLY A 57 -23.47 6.53 30.93
C GLY A 57 -22.29 7.04 30.09
N THR A 58 -21.28 6.22 29.80
CA THR A 58 -20.18 6.64 28.89
C THR A 58 -20.49 6.26 27.43
N LEU A 59 -20.75 7.27 26.60
CA LEU A 59 -20.81 7.13 25.14
C LEU A 59 -19.46 6.58 24.64
N SER A 60 -19.48 5.42 24.00
CA SER A 60 -18.26 4.85 23.39
C SER A 60 -17.78 5.79 22.27
N LYS A 61 -16.52 6.22 22.37
CA LYS A 61 -15.85 6.98 21.31
C LYS A 61 -15.16 5.98 20.38
N LYS A 62 -15.51 6.00 19.10
CA LYS A 62 -14.87 5.17 18.07
C LYS A 62 -14.05 6.05 17.13
N ILE A 63 -12.91 5.53 16.69
CA ILE A 63 -12.15 6.13 15.60
C ILE A 63 -12.71 5.57 14.30
N ALA A 64 -12.92 6.42 13.32
CA ALA A 64 -13.40 6.07 11.98
C ALA A 64 -12.76 6.98 10.94
N SER A 65 -12.67 6.52 9.70
CA SER A 65 -12.44 7.42 8.56
C SER A 65 -13.74 8.11 8.15
N ILE A 66 -13.64 9.36 7.72
CA ILE A 66 -14.69 10.07 7.00
C ILE A 66 -14.10 10.55 5.68
N GLN A 67 -14.82 10.30 4.60
CA GLN A 67 -14.44 10.74 3.26
C GLN A 67 -15.49 11.71 2.74
N ARG A 68 -15.05 12.76 2.04
CA ARG A 68 -15.95 13.72 1.41
C ARG A 68 -16.83 13.01 0.41
N PHE A 69 -18.15 13.13 0.59
CA PHE A 69 -19.10 12.63 -0.39
C PHE A 69 -18.89 13.29 -1.76
N VAL A 70 -18.90 12.49 -2.80
CA VAL A 70 -18.80 12.95 -4.19
C VAL A 70 -20.12 12.65 -4.91
N PRO A 71 -20.86 13.69 -5.35
CA PRO A 71 -22.02 13.49 -6.21
C PRO A 71 -21.60 12.79 -7.50
N HIS A 72 -22.22 11.64 -7.77
CA HIS A 72 -21.94 10.78 -8.92
C HIS A 72 -23.26 10.25 -9.48
N ASN A 73 -23.19 9.69 -10.69
CA ASN A 73 -24.37 9.14 -11.35
C ASN A 73 -24.36 7.61 -11.37
N PHE A 74 -23.18 7.02 -11.44
CA PHE A 74 -22.94 5.60 -11.63
C PHE A 74 -21.62 5.21 -10.95
N ASP A 75 -21.42 3.92 -10.71
CA ASP A 75 -20.08 3.36 -10.60
C ASP A 75 -19.53 2.98 -11.99
N ALA A 76 -18.27 2.57 -12.07
CA ALA A 76 -17.65 2.25 -13.34
C ALA A 76 -18.14 0.92 -13.94
N GLY A 77 -18.78 0.05 -13.16
CA GLY A 77 -19.35 -1.21 -13.63
C GLY A 77 -20.59 -1.02 -14.50
N ASP A 78 -21.31 0.10 -14.31
CA ASP A 78 -22.49 0.47 -15.10
C ASP A 78 -22.16 0.98 -16.51
N LEU A 79 -20.89 1.25 -16.82
CA LEU A 79 -20.48 1.86 -18.07
C LEU A 79 -19.49 0.99 -18.85
N GLY A 80 -19.61 1.04 -20.18
CA GLY A 80 -18.66 0.38 -21.06
C GLY A 80 -17.26 1.00 -20.97
N PRO A 81 -16.18 0.20 -21.03
CA PRO A 81 -14.81 0.68 -20.89
C PRO A 81 -14.44 1.82 -21.84
N SER A 82 -15.04 1.90 -23.02
CA SER A 82 -14.81 2.95 -24.02
C SER A 82 -15.13 4.37 -23.56
N ARG A 83 -15.84 4.53 -22.43
CA ARG A 83 -16.20 5.83 -21.85
C ARG A 83 -15.11 6.42 -20.93
N PHE A 84 -14.10 5.63 -20.59
CA PHE A 84 -13.05 6.01 -19.64
C PHE A 84 -11.81 6.53 -20.38
N SER A 85 -11.27 7.65 -19.91
CA SER A 85 -10.07 8.21 -20.51
C SER A 85 -8.84 7.42 -20.06
N VAL A 86 -7.85 7.31 -20.95
CA VAL A 86 -6.56 6.67 -20.62
C VAL A 86 -5.94 7.33 -19.39
N THR A 87 -5.94 8.66 -19.36
CA THR A 87 -5.41 9.44 -18.26
C THR A 87 -6.08 9.15 -16.92
N SER A 88 -7.41 9.04 -16.88
CA SER A 88 -8.12 8.71 -15.65
C SER A 88 -7.77 7.31 -15.14
N VAL A 89 -7.69 6.32 -16.05
CA VAL A 89 -7.32 4.95 -15.68
C VAL A 89 -5.87 4.89 -15.20
N HIS A 90 -4.94 5.56 -15.88
CA HIS A 90 -3.53 5.62 -15.48
C HIS A 90 -3.35 6.26 -14.11
N ARG A 91 -4.00 7.40 -13.86
CA ARG A 91 -3.93 8.10 -12.58
C ARG A 91 -4.39 7.23 -11.41
N ILE A 92 -5.50 6.51 -11.57
CA ILE A 92 -6.00 5.59 -10.54
C ILE A 92 -5.03 4.41 -10.37
N GLY A 93 -4.64 3.76 -11.47
CA GLY A 93 -3.74 2.59 -11.42
C GLY A 93 -2.37 2.90 -10.84
N ILE A 94 -1.80 4.09 -11.10
CA ILE A 94 -0.54 4.55 -10.50
C ILE A 94 -0.62 4.55 -8.97
N LEU A 95 -1.73 5.04 -8.42
CA LEU A 95 -1.93 5.03 -6.97
C LEU A 95 -2.16 3.61 -6.46
N ASP A 96 -3.01 2.82 -7.12
CA ASP A 96 -3.30 1.44 -6.72
C ASP A 96 -2.05 0.55 -6.70
N VAL A 97 -1.14 0.73 -7.68
CA VAL A 97 0.17 0.06 -7.69
C VAL A 97 0.98 0.43 -6.45
N ARG A 98 1.12 1.73 -6.15
CA ARG A 98 1.90 2.19 -4.98
C ARG A 98 1.34 1.64 -3.67
N LEU A 99 0.01 1.59 -3.56
CA LEU A 99 -0.66 1.14 -2.36
C LEU A 99 -0.78 -0.39 -2.25
N LEU A 100 -0.46 -1.14 -3.31
CA LEU A 100 -0.79 -2.55 -3.47
C LEU A 100 -2.26 -2.81 -3.09
N ASN A 101 -3.17 -2.19 -3.84
CA ASN A 101 -4.61 -2.33 -3.59
C ASN A 101 -5.09 -3.74 -3.93
N ILE A 102 -5.59 -4.48 -2.92
CA ILE A 102 -6.05 -5.87 -3.10
C ILE A 102 -7.55 -5.95 -3.45
N ASP A 103 -8.23 -4.81 -3.62
CA ASP A 103 -9.67 -4.76 -3.90
C ASP A 103 -10.03 -3.61 -4.86
N ARG A 104 -9.24 -3.36 -5.91
CA ARG A 104 -9.64 -2.38 -6.94
C ARG A 104 -10.55 -3.04 -7.98
N HIS A 105 -11.85 -2.86 -7.79
CA HIS A 105 -12.89 -3.25 -8.76
C HIS A 105 -13.69 -2.04 -9.27
N ALA A 106 -14.49 -2.24 -10.33
CA ALA A 106 -15.26 -1.17 -10.98
C ALA A 106 -16.26 -0.47 -10.03
N GLY A 107 -16.84 -1.22 -9.09
CA GLY A 107 -17.69 -0.67 -8.02
C GLY A 107 -16.98 0.32 -7.06
N ASN A 108 -15.66 0.30 -6.99
CA ASN A 108 -14.85 1.22 -6.15
C ASN A 108 -14.42 2.49 -6.91
N ILE A 109 -14.96 2.70 -8.11
CA ILE A 109 -14.68 3.87 -8.94
C ILE A 109 -15.99 4.56 -9.29
N LEU A 110 -16.18 5.76 -8.79
CA LEU A 110 -17.35 6.57 -9.10
C LEU A 110 -17.19 7.24 -10.46
N VAL A 111 -18.30 7.38 -11.18
CA VAL A 111 -18.36 8.07 -12.47
C VAL A 111 -19.23 9.31 -12.37
N ARG A 112 -18.62 10.46 -12.66
CA ARG A 112 -19.32 11.73 -12.80
C ARG A 112 -19.47 12.08 -14.28
N LYS A 113 -20.70 12.32 -14.71
CA LYS A 113 -20.95 12.92 -16.03
C LYS A 113 -20.79 14.43 -15.93
N HIS A 114 -20.04 15.01 -16.86
CA HIS A 114 -20.14 16.45 -17.08
C HIS A 114 -21.51 16.75 -17.67
N VAL A 115 -22.40 17.34 -16.87
CA VAL A 115 -23.64 17.91 -17.38
C VAL A 115 -23.27 19.19 -18.13
N THR A 116 -23.07 19.09 -19.44
CA THR A 116 -23.05 20.28 -20.29
C THR A 116 -24.46 20.83 -20.32
N ASN A 117 -24.71 21.93 -19.61
CA ASN A 117 -25.97 22.66 -19.67
C ASN A 117 -26.26 23.05 -21.13
N GLY A 118 -27.21 22.34 -21.77
CA GLY A 118 -28.05 22.93 -22.81
C GLY A 118 -27.57 22.93 -24.26
N SER A 119 -26.82 21.94 -24.75
CA SER A 119 -26.67 21.78 -26.22
C SER A 119 -26.98 20.35 -26.66
N TYR A 120 -28.18 20.18 -27.22
CA TYR A 120 -28.58 19.08 -28.10
C TYR A 120 -27.80 19.17 -29.43
N ARG A 121 -26.48 19.02 -29.38
CA ARG A 121 -25.65 18.79 -30.56
C ARG A 121 -24.86 17.52 -30.33
N ASP A 122 -24.69 16.74 -31.40
CA ASP A 122 -23.86 15.55 -31.54
C ASP A 122 -22.36 15.82 -31.26
N GLU A 123 -22.04 16.43 -30.13
CA GLU A 123 -20.69 16.47 -29.60
C GLU A 123 -20.43 15.14 -28.89
N PRO A 124 -19.26 14.50 -29.09
CA PRO A 124 -18.91 13.28 -28.39
C PRO A 124 -19.09 13.53 -26.89
N SER A 125 -19.98 12.75 -26.26
CA SER A 125 -20.33 12.95 -24.85
C SER A 125 -19.05 13.02 -24.03
N PRO A 126 -18.84 14.07 -23.21
CA PRO A 126 -17.59 14.31 -22.52
C PRO A 126 -17.14 13.04 -21.81
N MET A 127 -15.84 12.76 -21.89
CA MET A 127 -15.25 11.58 -21.24
C MET A 127 -15.63 11.61 -19.76
N ALA A 128 -16.00 10.44 -19.24
CA ALA A 128 -16.41 10.31 -17.86
C ALA A 128 -15.25 10.68 -16.93
N GLU A 129 -15.52 11.48 -15.89
CA GLU A 129 -14.56 11.72 -14.84
C GLU A 129 -14.66 10.59 -13.81
N LEU A 130 -13.52 9.95 -13.54
CA LEU A 130 -13.41 8.83 -12.60
C LEU A 130 -12.91 9.34 -11.25
N VAL A 131 -13.50 8.85 -10.17
CA VAL A 131 -13.11 9.17 -8.80
C VAL A 131 -12.91 7.87 -8.02
N PRO A 132 -11.67 7.54 -7.61
CA PRO A 132 -11.40 6.34 -6.82
C PRO A 132 -11.89 6.54 -5.38
N ILE A 133 -12.60 5.53 -4.87
CA ILE A 133 -13.03 5.45 -3.47
C ILE A 133 -12.66 4.09 -2.89
N ASP A 134 -12.99 3.88 -1.62
CA ASP A 134 -12.87 2.59 -0.91
C ASP A 134 -11.45 1.99 -0.97
N HIS A 135 -10.52 2.61 -0.24
CA HIS A 135 -9.14 2.16 -0.13
C HIS A 135 -8.89 1.38 1.17
N GLY A 136 -9.93 0.92 1.87
CA GLY A 136 -9.83 0.23 3.14
C GLY A 136 -8.99 -1.05 3.09
N LEU A 137 -8.86 -1.66 1.91
CA LEU A 137 -8.07 -2.86 1.65
C LEU A 137 -6.78 -2.58 0.86
N CYS A 138 -6.19 -1.40 0.97
CA CYS A 138 -4.81 -1.16 0.47
C CYS A 138 -3.76 -1.28 1.58
N LEU A 139 -2.47 -1.21 1.25
CA LEU A 139 -1.34 -1.27 2.20
C LEU A 139 -1.39 -2.53 3.11
N PRO A 140 -1.38 -3.74 2.53
CA PRO A 140 -1.37 -4.97 3.32
C PRO A 140 -0.06 -5.12 4.11
N GLU A 141 -0.07 -5.99 5.11
CA GLU A 141 1.10 -6.24 5.98
C GLU A 141 2.03 -7.33 5.45
N PHE A 142 1.54 -8.05 4.45
CA PHE A 142 2.21 -9.09 3.71
C PHE A 142 2.08 -8.77 2.24
N LEU A 143 3.08 -9.17 1.45
CA LEU A 143 2.98 -9.10 0.01
C LEU A 143 1.92 -10.12 -0.41
N ASP A 144 0.76 -9.59 -0.79
CA ASP A 144 -0.42 -10.36 -1.16
C ASP A 144 -0.75 -10.10 -2.63
N ASP A 145 -1.58 -10.96 -3.21
CA ASP A 145 -1.99 -10.83 -4.61
C ASP A 145 -2.93 -9.61 -4.77
N PRO A 146 -2.53 -8.56 -5.53
CA PRO A 146 -3.41 -7.44 -5.74
C PRO A 146 -4.56 -7.79 -6.69
N TYR A 147 -5.69 -7.13 -6.53
CA TYR A 147 -6.81 -7.25 -7.45
C TYR A 147 -6.98 -5.95 -8.24
N PHE A 148 -6.68 -6.00 -9.53
CA PHE A 148 -6.74 -4.85 -10.43
C PHE A 148 -7.72 -5.10 -11.59
N GLU A 149 -8.95 -4.60 -11.46
CA GLU A 149 -9.94 -4.61 -12.54
C GLU A 149 -9.76 -3.39 -13.46
N TRP A 150 -8.56 -3.24 -14.06
CA TRP A 150 -8.28 -2.15 -14.98
C TRP A 150 -8.73 -2.48 -16.41
N TRP A 151 -9.15 -1.44 -17.12
CA TRP A 151 -9.64 -1.55 -18.50
C TRP A 151 -8.52 -1.55 -19.54
N PRO A 152 -8.81 -1.86 -20.83
CA PRO A 152 -7.81 -1.92 -21.91
C PRO A 152 -6.94 -0.67 -22.05
N GLN A 153 -7.42 0.48 -21.58
CA GLN A 153 -6.65 1.72 -21.45
C GLN A 153 -5.31 1.53 -20.74
N SER A 154 -5.23 0.63 -19.76
CA SER A 154 -3.98 0.32 -19.03
C SER A 154 -2.86 -0.26 -19.91
N THR A 155 -3.19 -0.74 -21.11
CA THR A 155 -2.19 -1.26 -22.08
C THR A 155 -1.52 -0.16 -22.89
N VAL A 156 -2.01 1.07 -22.78
CA VAL A 156 -1.45 2.26 -23.44
C VAL A 156 -0.21 2.73 -22.66
N PRO A 157 0.89 3.14 -23.31
CA PRO A 157 2.03 3.73 -22.62
C PRO A 157 1.64 4.96 -21.79
N PHE A 158 2.35 5.18 -20.68
CA PHE A 158 2.19 6.41 -19.90
C PHE A 158 2.48 7.65 -20.76
N SER A 159 1.70 8.70 -20.56
CA SER A 159 1.94 10.02 -21.14
C SER A 159 3.08 10.73 -20.39
N GLU A 160 3.64 11.78 -21.00
CA GLU A 160 4.71 12.59 -20.39
C GLU A 160 4.33 13.11 -19.00
N ILE A 161 3.08 13.52 -18.80
CA ILE A 161 2.56 14.02 -17.52
C ILE A 161 2.58 12.91 -16.45
N GLU A 162 2.18 11.70 -16.82
CA GLU A 162 2.18 10.55 -15.91
C GLU A 162 3.60 10.08 -15.60
N THR A 163 4.48 10.05 -16.60
CA THR A 163 5.89 9.72 -16.41
C THR A 163 6.60 10.73 -15.53
N GLU A 164 6.37 12.03 -15.73
CA GLU A 164 6.90 13.10 -14.88
C GLU A 164 6.42 12.94 -13.44
N TYR A 165 5.11 12.75 -13.24
CA TYR A 165 4.53 12.49 -11.92
C TYR A 165 5.19 11.30 -11.23
N ILE A 166 5.31 10.15 -11.90
CA ILE A 166 5.97 8.95 -11.35
C ILE A 166 7.44 9.24 -11.02
N SER A 167 8.15 9.97 -11.90
CA SER A 167 9.59 10.24 -11.75
C SER A 167 9.93 11.07 -10.51
N VAL A 168 9.02 11.91 -10.02
CA VAL A 168 9.25 12.79 -8.85
C VAL A 168 8.82 12.18 -7.52
N LEU A 169 8.09 11.06 -7.52
CA LEU A 169 7.65 10.39 -6.28
C LEU A 169 8.86 9.98 -5.41
N ASP A 170 8.82 10.27 -4.11
CA ASP A 170 9.86 9.86 -3.17
C ASP A 170 9.27 8.88 -2.14
N PRO A 171 9.54 7.57 -2.27
CA PRO A 171 8.97 6.57 -1.38
C PRO A 171 9.39 6.74 0.08
N PHE A 172 10.58 7.28 0.36
CA PHE A 172 11.09 7.44 1.73
C PHE A 172 10.53 8.68 2.42
N LYS A 173 10.36 9.76 1.65
CA LYS A 173 9.64 10.95 2.14
C LYS A 173 8.17 10.64 2.42
N ASP A 174 7.52 9.91 1.54
CA ASP A 174 6.14 9.45 1.73
C ASP A 174 6.03 8.48 2.92
N ALA A 175 6.98 7.55 3.08
CA ALA A 175 7.03 6.70 4.26
C ALA A 175 7.18 7.50 5.56
N THR A 176 7.98 8.56 5.55
CA THR A 176 8.13 9.47 6.70
C THR A 176 6.81 10.17 7.03
N LEU A 177 6.09 10.64 6.01
CA LEU A 177 4.75 11.22 6.16
C LEU A 177 3.77 10.21 6.78
N LEU A 178 3.76 8.96 6.30
CA LEU A 178 2.89 7.93 6.88
C LEU A 178 3.23 7.64 8.34
N ARG A 179 4.52 7.53 8.68
CA ARG A 179 4.95 7.31 10.08
C ARG A 179 4.57 8.48 10.99
N SER A 180 4.58 9.73 10.50
CA SER A 180 4.21 10.90 11.28
C SER A 180 2.70 11.06 11.45
N GLU A 181 1.94 10.93 10.35
CA GLU A 181 0.49 11.18 10.35
C GLU A 181 -0.32 9.97 10.83
N LEU A 182 0.19 8.75 10.59
CA LEU A 182 -0.49 7.49 10.87
C LEU A 182 0.42 6.54 11.67
N PRO A 183 0.82 6.88 12.92
CA PRO A 183 1.78 6.11 13.71
C PRO A 183 1.31 4.71 14.10
N SER A 184 0.03 4.40 13.91
CA SER A 184 -0.54 3.05 14.12
C SER A 184 -0.49 2.17 12.87
N LEU A 185 -0.10 2.71 11.71
CA LEU A 185 0.13 1.92 10.50
C LEU A 185 1.42 1.10 10.69
N LYS A 186 1.35 -0.20 10.40
CA LYS A 186 2.48 -1.10 10.66
C LYS A 186 3.60 -0.89 9.66
N GLU A 187 4.84 -1.03 10.14
CA GLU A 187 6.05 -0.84 9.35
C GLU A 187 6.13 -1.79 8.14
N SER A 188 5.60 -3.01 8.25
CA SER A 188 5.56 -3.94 7.11
C SER A 188 4.74 -3.41 5.93
N ALA A 189 3.62 -2.74 6.19
CA ALA A 189 2.80 -2.10 5.16
C ALA A 189 3.53 -0.91 4.51
N ILE A 190 4.27 -0.14 5.32
CA ILE A 190 5.09 0.98 4.82
C ILE A 190 6.24 0.46 3.94
N ARG A 191 6.87 -0.64 4.31
CA ARG A 191 7.92 -1.28 3.50
C ARG A 191 7.38 -1.83 2.18
N ILE A 192 6.19 -2.42 2.17
CA ILE A 192 5.49 -2.83 0.93
C ILE A 192 5.20 -1.62 0.04
N PHE A 193 4.72 -0.52 0.61
CA PHE A 193 4.50 0.72 -0.13
C PHE A 193 5.78 1.27 -0.77
N ILE A 194 6.89 1.29 -0.02
CA ILE A 194 8.20 1.71 -0.53
C ILE A 194 8.60 0.83 -1.72
N LEU A 195 8.53 -0.50 -1.53
CA LEU A 195 8.85 -1.49 -2.56
C LEU A 195 8.03 -1.29 -3.83
N CYS A 196 6.70 -1.16 -3.71
CA CYS A 196 5.81 -0.98 -4.84
C CYS A 196 6.04 0.35 -5.57
N THR A 197 6.35 1.42 -4.83
CA THR A 197 6.70 2.71 -5.41
C THR A 197 8.03 2.65 -6.16
N ILE A 198 9.06 1.98 -5.63
CA ILE A 198 10.34 1.74 -6.33
C ILE A 198 10.08 0.93 -7.61
N PHE A 199 9.33 -0.17 -7.51
CA PHE A 199 8.98 -1.02 -8.64
C PHE A 199 8.29 -0.23 -9.76
N LEU A 200 7.26 0.56 -9.42
CA LEU A 200 6.55 1.45 -10.35
C LEU A 200 7.50 2.43 -11.04
N LYS A 201 8.34 3.13 -10.27
CA LYS A 201 9.27 4.12 -10.82
C LYS A 201 10.24 3.51 -11.82
N ARG A 202 10.82 2.37 -11.47
CA ARG A 202 11.79 1.66 -12.32
C ARG A 202 11.12 1.08 -13.56
N ALA A 203 9.94 0.48 -13.42
CA ALA A 203 9.17 -0.07 -14.53
C ALA A 203 8.73 1.01 -15.53
N ALA A 204 8.23 2.16 -15.04
CA ALA A 204 7.83 3.28 -15.88
C ALA A 204 9.03 3.90 -16.63
N ALA A 205 10.20 3.98 -15.99
CA ALA A 205 11.44 4.42 -16.64
C ALA A 205 11.90 3.48 -17.77
N GLU A 206 11.60 2.19 -17.67
CA GLU A 206 11.84 1.18 -18.72
C GLU A 206 10.73 1.13 -19.80
N GLY A 207 9.73 2.03 -19.71
CA GLY A 207 8.66 2.15 -20.69
C GLY A 207 7.56 1.08 -20.58
N LEU A 208 7.48 0.36 -19.46
CA LEU A 208 6.37 -0.57 -19.22
C LEU A 208 5.05 0.20 -19.01
N CYS A 209 3.97 -0.30 -19.60
CA CYS A 209 2.64 0.26 -19.38
C CYS A 209 2.01 -0.27 -18.08
N LEU A 210 0.91 0.36 -17.65
CA LEU A 210 0.23 -0.02 -16.41
C LEU A 210 -0.19 -1.50 -16.39
N ALA A 211 -0.67 -2.03 -17.52
CA ALA A 211 -1.03 -3.45 -17.64
C ALA A 211 0.16 -4.39 -17.50
N ASP A 212 1.36 -4.00 -17.99
CA ASP A 212 2.56 -4.80 -17.81
C ASP A 212 2.99 -4.84 -16.35
N ILE A 213 2.92 -3.70 -15.66
CA ILE A 213 3.22 -3.57 -14.24
C ILE A 213 2.23 -4.42 -13.43
N GLY A 214 0.93 -4.25 -13.66
CA GLY A 214 -0.12 -5.03 -12.98
C GLY A 214 0.09 -6.53 -13.16
N SER A 215 0.33 -6.99 -14.39
CA SER A 215 0.58 -8.40 -14.69
C SER A 215 1.84 -8.96 -14.01
N MET A 216 2.85 -8.14 -13.73
CA MET A 216 4.03 -8.58 -12.98
C MET A 216 3.77 -8.66 -11.47
N MET A 217 2.77 -7.93 -10.97
CA MET A 217 2.41 -7.89 -9.54
C MET A 217 1.36 -8.94 -9.17
N THR A 218 0.50 -9.31 -10.11
CA THR A 218 -0.56 -10.31 -9.93
C THR A 218 -0.06 -11.74 -10.16
N ARG A 219 -0.59 -12.70 -9.43
CA ARG A 219 -0.33 -14.13 -9.62
C ARG A 219 -1.06 -14.65 -10.86
N ASP A 220 -0.44 -15.60 -11.57
CA ASP A 220 -1.04 -16.24 -12.72
C ASP A 220 -1.96 -17.39 -12.28
N PHE A 221 -3.26 -17.28 -12.53
CA PHE A 221 -4.26 -18.34 -12.27
C PHE A 221 -4.26 -19.47 -13.31
N CYS A 222 -3.20 -19.58 -14.13
CA CYS A 222 -3.12 -20.57 -15.20
C CYS A 222 -2.70 -21.96 -14.67
N GLY A 223 -3.53 -22.61 -13.85
CA GLY A 223 -3.25 -23.97 -13.39
C GLY A 223 -4.04 -24.43 -12.17
N ILE A 224 -3.67 -25.61 -11.66
CA ILE A 224 -4.18 -26.17 -10.39
C ILE A 224 -3.39 -25.60 -9.19
N GLU A 225 -2.17 -25.11 -9.41
CA GLU A 225 -1.29 -24.52 -8.40
C GLU A 225 -1.03 -23.05 -8.70
N GLU A 226 -1.26 -22.21 -7.69
CA GLU A 226 -1.03 -20.76 -7.74
C GLU A 226 0.48 -20.48 -7.72
N GLN A 227 0.99 -19.90 -8.80
CA GLN A 227 2.40 -19.54 -8.90
C GLN A 227 2.63 -18.14 -8.33
N PRO A 228 3.80 -17.88 -7.69
CA PRO A 228 4.11 -16.54 -7.21
C PRO A 228 4.18 -15.55 -8.36
N SER A 229 3.78 -14.30 -8.11
CA SER A 229 3.93 -13.23 -9.08
C SER A 229 5.40 -12.93 -9.35
N VAL A 230 5.69 -12.20 -10.43
CA VAL A 230 7.07 -11.78 -10.74
C VAL A 230 7.62 -10.92 -9.61
N LEU A 231 6.79 -10.04 -9.02
CA LEU A 231 7.16 -9.22 -7.88
C LEU A 231 7.52 -10.10 -6.65
N GLU A 232 6.71 -11.11 -6.33
CA GLU A 232 6.99 -12.03 -5.23
C GLU A 232 8.27 -12.84 -5.46
N ALA A 233 8.48 -13.33 -6.68
CA ALA A 233 9.69 -14.07 -7.05
C ALA A 233 10.95 -13.21 -6.90
N LEU A 234 10.91 -11.94 -7.32
CA LEU A 234 12.00 -10.99 -7.14
C LEU A 234 12.29 -10.72 -5.66
N CYS A 235 11.25 -10.60 -4.83
CA CYS A 235 11.41 -10.43 -3.39
C CYS A 235 12.08 -11.65 -2.74
N ASN A 236 11.62 -12.86 -3.06
CA ASN A 236 12.23 -14.09 -2.55
C ASN A 236 13.71 -14.20 -2.96
N GLN A 237 14.03 -13.90 -4.22
CA GLN A 237 15.40 -13.92 -4.72
C GLN A 237 16.31 -12.89 -4.02
N ALA A 238 15.80 -11.70 -3.73
CA ALA A 238 16.51 -10.68 -2.96
C ALA A 238 16.73 -11.12 -1.50
N GLU A 239 15.71 -11.68 -0.84
CA GLU A 239 15.81 -12.21 0.53
C GLU A 239 16.84 -13.34 0.63
N ASP A 240 16.81 -14.30 -0.30
CA ASP A 240 17.76 -15.41 -0.35
C ASP A 240 19.20 -14.93 -0.55
N SER A 241 19.42 -13.92 -1.39
CA SER A 241 20.74 -13.35 -1.64
C SER A 241 21.37 -12.75 -0.37
N ILE A 242 20.57 -12.15 0.50
CA ILE A 242 21.03 -11.60 1.78
C ILE A 242 21.37 -12.73 2.75
N ARG A 243 20.49 -13.74 2.83
CA ARG A 243 20.67 -14.89 3.72
C ARG A 243 21.97 -15.64 3.41
N THR A 244 22.25 -15.89 2.13
CA THR A 244 23.50 -16.56 1.71
C THR A 244 24.75 -15.74 2.07
N ARG A 245 24.69 -14.41 1.94
CA ARG A 245 25.82 -13.52 2.27
C ARG A 245 26.07 -13.44 3.77
N SER A 246 25.02 -13.52 4.59
CA SER A 246 25.16 -13.62 6.04
C SER A 246 25.81 -14.96 6.44
N THR A 247 25.49 -16.07 5.76
CA THR A 247 26.10 -17.38 6.07
C THR A 247 27.55 -17.52 5.58
N SER A 248 27.93 -16.90 4.46
CA SER A 248 29.31 -16.98 3.96
C SER A 248 30.30 -16.27 4.88
N PHE A 249 29.86 -15.24 5.60
CA PHE A 249 30.68 -14.50 6.57
C PHE A 249 31.10 -15.34 7.80
N PHE A 250 30.44 -16.47 8.09
CA PHE A 250 30.76 -17.34 9.22
C PHE A 250 31.68 -18.51 8.87
N LEU A 251 31.97 -18.74 7.59
CA LEU A 251 32.72 -19.93 7.15
C LEU A 251 34.14 -19.61 6.65
N GLU A 252 34.58 -18.35 6.68
CA GLU A 252 35.90 -17.92 6.19
C GLU A 252 36.98 -17.82 7.28
N ASP A 253 36.72 -18.21 8.54
CA ASP A 253 37.69 -18.08 9.66
C ASP A 253 38.23 -19.41 10.23
N ASP A 254 38.04 -20.56 9.57
CA ASP A 254 38.60 -21.83 10.07
C ASP A 254 39.22 -22.71 8.97
N SER A 255 40.17 -22.14 8.22
CA SER A 255 41.06 -22.95 7.38
C SER A 255 42.52 -22.57 7.56
N SER A 256 43.15 -23.12 8.60
CA SER A 256 44.59 -23.38 8.59
C SER A 256 44.94 -24.74 9.21
N SER A 257 45.46 -25.61 8.33
CA SER A 257 46.44 -26.71 8.51
C SER A 257 46.07 -28.00 9.28
N GLU A 258 45.84 -29.04 8.47
CA GLU A 258 46.54 -30.35 8.40
C GLU A 258 46.84 -31.18 9.67
N ASP A 259 46.28 -32.41 9.64
CA ASP A 259 46.84 -33.72 10.02
C ASP A 259 47.48 -33.96 11.40
N SER A 260 46.85 -34.82 12.22
CA SER A 260 47.50 -36.08 12.68
C SER A 260 46.51 -37.04 13.36
N ASP A 261 46.55 -38.29 12.90
CA ASP A 261 45.99 -39.51 13.48
C ASP A 261 46.66 -39.85 14.83
N TYR A 262 45.89 -40.17 15.89
CA TYR A 262 46.16 -41.22 16.89
C TYR A 262 45.05 -41.30 17.96
N SER A 263 44.89 -42.52 18.48
CA SER A 263 43.87 -43.08 19.36
C SER A 263 44.06 -42.87 20.87
N ASP A 264 42.93 -43.00 21.58
CA ASP A 264 42.68 -43.52 22.94
C ASP A 264 42.93 -42.65 24.20
N ASP A 265 41.87 -42.69 25.03
CA ASP A 265 41.72 -42.62 26.49
C ASP A 265 41.90 -41.32 27.33
N ASP A 266 40.82 -41.13 28.10
CA ASP A 266 40.66 -40.64 29.48
C ASP A 266 40.56 -39.13 29.84
N GLU A 267 39.38 -38.88 30.45
CA GLU A 267 39.05 -38.07 31.65
C GLU A 267 39.33 -36.56 31.73
N ASP A 268 38.23 -35.85 32.01
CA ASP A 268 38.04 -34.68 32.89
C ASP A 268 39.21 -33.69 33.07
N ASP A 269 39.02 -32.46 32.58
CA ASP A 269 38.94 -31.27 33.46
C ASP A 269 38.74 -29.98 32.64
N GLU A 270 37.74 -29.19 33.04
CA GLU A 270 37.57 -27.77 32.67
C GLU A 270 38.76 -26.94 33.20
N PRO A 271 39.17 -25.91 32.45
CA PRO A 271 39.31 -24.63 33.15
C PRO A 271 38.79 -23.42 32.36
N ILE A 272 38.02 -22.61 33.09
CA ILE A 272 37.77 -21.19 32.86
C ILE A 272 39.10 -20.43 32.78
N VAL A 273 39.29 -19.65 31.71
CA VAL A 273 40.19 -18.49 31.72
C VAL A 273 39.60 -17.34 30.90
N GLN A 274 39.30 -16.24 31.59
CA GLN A 274 39.08 -14.91 31.05
C GLN A 274 40.39 -14.35 30.49
N PHE A 275 40.34 -13.63 29.37
CA PHE A 275 41.14 -12.41 29.17
C PHE A 275 40.42 -11.44 28.22
N GLU A 276 40.21 -10.21 28.70
CA GLU A 276 39.99 -9.02 27.88
C GLU A 276 41.28 -8.67 27.12
N MET A 277 41.17 -8.25 25.86
CA MET A 277 42.19 -7.38 25.26
C MET A 277 41.57 -6.41 24.24
N GLU A 278 41.94 -5.15 24.43
CA GLU A 278 41.48 -3.95 23.76
C GLU A 278 41.94 -3.82 22.29
N CYS A 279 41.10 -3.11 21.54
CA CYS A 279 41.31 -2.23 20.37
C CYS A 279 42.60 -2.37 19.54
N ASP A 280 42.45 -2.49 18.22
CA ASP A 280 43.29 -1.75 17.29
C ASP A 280 42.49 -1.26 16.06
N ASP A 281 42.52 0.06 15.92
CA ASP A 281 42.06 0.87 14.79
C ASP A 281 43.07 0.74 13.63
N VAL A 282 42.64 0.16 12.52
CA VAL A 282 43.37 0.25 11.25
C VAL A 282 42.41 0.60 10.12
N GLY A 283 42.34 1.90 9.84
CA GLY A 283 41.74 2.43 8.63
C GLY A 283 42.40 1.84 7.38
N PHE A 284 41.56 1.39 6.44
CA PHE A 284 41.97 1.20 5.05
C PHE A 284 40.99 1.88 4.09
N THR A 285 41.60 2.38 3.03
CA THR A 285 41.24 3.51 2.19
C THR A 285 40.09 3.24 1.22
N LYS A 286 39.20 4.24 1.10
CA LYS A 286 38.17 4.38 0.07
C LYS A 286 38.78 4.91 -1.23
N SER A 287 38.68 4.13 -2.32
CA SER A 287 38.86 4.53 -3.73
C SER A 287 38.52 3.29 -4.56
N CYS A 288 37.53 3.16 -5.44
CA CYS A 288 36.60 4.05 -6.14
C CYS A 288 35.28 3.26 -6.31
N ILE A 289 34.14 3.95 -6.40
CA ILE A 289 33.02 3.74 -7.35
C ILE A 289 32.07 4.90 -7.04
N GLU A 290 32.17 5.94 -7.87
CA GLU A 290 31.19 7.02 -7.95
C GLU A 290 29.99 6.53 -8.79
N ASN A 291 28.79 7.04 -8.45
CA ASN A 291 27.47 6.84 -9.07
C ASN A 291 26.49 5.87 -8.37
N VAL A 292 26.33 6.00 -7.05
CA VAL A 292 25.08 5.64 -6.37
C VAL A 292 24.54 6.91 -5.72
N LEU A 293 23.34 7.32 -6.10
CA LEU A 293 22.69 8.54 -5.60
C LEU A 293 22.43 8.42 -4.09
N ASP A 294 22.72 9.52 -3.39
CA ASP A 294 22.70 9.69 -1.94
C ASP A 294 21.41 9.21 -1.27
N ILE A 295 21.53 8.28 -0.33
CA ILE A 295 20.56 8.04 0.74
C ILE A 295 21.06 8.83 1.96
N PRO A 296 20.45 9.97 2.35
CA PRO A 296 20.86 10.67 3.55
C PRO A 296 20.40 9.89 4.79
N LEU A 297 21.35 9.21 5.44
CA LEU A 297 21.22 8.70 6.80
C LEU A 297 21.08 9.89 7.77
N PHE A 298 19.84 10.30 8.06
CA PHE A 298 19.53 11.27 9.11
C PHE A 298 18.91 10.58 10.34
N LEU A 299 19.77 9.94 11.12
CA LEU A 299 19.47 9.58 12.52
C LEU A 299 20.70 9.88 13.37
N ARG A 300 20.76 11.09 13.96
CA ARG A 300 21.15 11.32 15.37
C ARG A 300 21.06 12.81 15.76
N SER A 301 20.15 13.11 16.71
CA SER A 301 20.31 14.12 17.79
C SER A 301 20.27 15.61 17.41
N MET A 302 19.62 16.55 18.11
CA MET A 302 18.75 16.59 19.29
C MET A 302 18.10 18.00 19.33
N ASN A 303 16.96 18.09 20.01
CA ASN A 303 16.52 19.19 20.89
C ASN A 303 16.13 20.59 20.37
N GLU A 304 15.01 21.02 20.96
CA GLU A 304 14.58 22.39 21.28
C GLU A 304 14.30 23.36 20.12
N VAL A 305 13.01 23.69 19.94
CA VAL A 305 12.49 25.04 20.26
C VAL A 305 11.00 24.92 20.66
N LYS A 306 10.68 25.33 21.89
CA LYS A 306 9.34 25.79 22.30
C LYS A 306 9.24 27.29 21.98
N SER A 307 8.11 27.75 21.44
CA SER A 307 7.39 28.91 21.99
C SER A 307 6.12 29.25 21.20
N ASN A 308 5.00 29.23 21.91
CA ASN A 308 3.91 30.22 21.94
C ASN A 308 3.54 30.97 20.66
N VAL A 309 2.28 30.85 20.22
CA VAL A 309 1.35 32.01 20.20
C VAL A 309 -0.07 31.53 20.54
N LEU A 310 -0.58 32.12 21.63
CA LEU A 310 -1.95 32.13 22.12
C LEU A 310 -2.73 33.22 21.36
N GLY A 311 -3.95 32.94 20.92
CA GLY A 311 -4.83 33.91 20.25
C GLY A 311 -6.31 33.61 20.50
N THR A 312 -6.76 33.94 21.70
CA THR A 312 -8.14 33.87 22.20
C THR A 312 -8.99 35.03 21.65
N LEU A 313 -10.17 34.75 21.07
CA LEU A 313 -11.33 35.66 20.99
C LEU A 313 -12.58 34.75 20.94
N SER A 314 -13.23 34.45 22.07
CA SER A 314 -14.33 35.18 22.74
C SER A 314 -15.59 35.41 21.91
N GLU A 315 -16.67 34.89 22.47
CA GLU A 315 -18.07 34.94 22.09
C GLU A 315 -18.65 36.35 21.96
N GLY A 316 -19.67 36.48 21.11
CA GLY A 316 -20.68 37.55 21.15
C GLY A 316 -22.01 36.96 20.67
N GLY A 317 -23.00 36.90 21.56
CA GLY A 317 -24.34 36.41 21.30
C GLY A 317 -25.38 37.53 21.10
N GLY A 318 -26.60 37.11 20.74
CA GLY A 318 -27.83 37.91 20.61
C GLY A 318 -27.97 38.55 19.21
N GLU A 319 -29.11 38.58 18.53
CA GLU A 319 -30.51 38.49 18.96
C GLU A 319 -31.39 37.91 17.83
N GLU A 320 -32.55 37.41 18.24
CA GLU A 320 -33.66 36.89 17.46
C GLU A 320 -34.44 38.02 16.76
N ASP A 321 -34.99 37.76 15.56
CA ASP A 321 -36.32 38.28 15.22
C ASP A 321 -37.04 37.38 14.19
N ASN A 322 -38.36 37.36 14.34
CA ASN A 322 -39.34 36.40 13.81
C ASN A 322 -39.94 36.79 12.45
N GLY A 323 -40.44 35.76 11.75
CA GLY A 323 -41.70 35.82 10.99
C GLY A 323 -41.58 35.99 9.47
N ASP A 324 -41.91 34.95 8.69
CA ASP A 324 -43.30 34.75 8.26
C ASP A 324 -43.50 33.44 7.47
N ASN A 325 -44.64 32.81 7.75
CA ASN A 325 -45.15 31.58 7.15
C ASN A 325 -45.63 31.79 5.71
N PHE A 326 -45.36 30.82 4.84
CA PHE A 326 -46.29 30.40 3.80
C PHE A 326 -46.28 28.88 3.68
N ASP A 327 -47.42 28.28 4.00
CA ASP A 327 -47.77 26.89 3.76
C ASP A 327 -47.90 26.65 2.24
N ASP A 328 -47.29 25.58 1.70
CA ASP A 328 -48.03 24.72 0.78
C ASP A 328 -47.45 23.29 0.67
N GLU A 329 -48.41 22.37 0.72
CA GLU A 329 -48.48 20.97 0.27
C GLU A 329 -47.26 20.02 0.23
N ARG A 330 -47.30 19.12 1.23
CA ARG A 330 -46.97 17.68 1.22
C ARG A 330 -46.61 17.02 -0.13
N ASP A 331 -45.39 16.51 -0.20
CA ASP A 331 -45.09 15.18 -0.74
C ASP A 331 -43.86 14.59 -0.03
N GLU A 332 -44.06 13.53 0.74
CA GLU A 332 -42.98 12.81 1.43
C GLU A 332 -42.19 11.92 0.47
N PRO A 333 -40.85 12.03 0.41
CA PRO A 333 -40.03 10.92 -0.02
C PRO A 333 -39.73 10.03 1.19
N LYS A 334 -40.28 8.81 1.15
CA LYS A 334 -39.97 7.71 2.06
C LYS A 334 -38.46 7.64 2.33
N LEU A 335 -38.10 7.81 3.60
CA LEU A 335 -36.77 7.54 4.14
C LEU A 335 -36.38 6.09 3.77
N GLY A 336 -35.56 5.97 2.73
CA GLY A 336 -34.99 4.72 2.28
C GLY A 336 -34.20 4.10 3.42
N SER A 337 -34.59 2.88 3.77
CA SER A 337 -33.87 1.99 4.67
C SER A 337 -32.37 2.03 4.34
N ILE A 338 -31.53 2.30 5.34
CA ILE A 338 -30.08 2.20 5.23
C ILE A 338 -29.76 0.72 5.01
N THR A 339 -29.71 0.28 3.76
CA THR A 339 -29.19 -1.02 3.38
C THR A 339 -27.71 -1.01 3.71
N LYS A 340 -27.33 -1.71 4.77
CA LYS A 340 -25.94 -2.09 5.01
C LYS A 340 -25.50 -2.92 3.82
N SER A 341 -24.72 -2.32 2.91
CA SER A 341 -23.92 -3.07 1.96
C SER A 341 -22.92 -3.89 2.78
N LEU A 342 -23.24 -5.17 2.95
CA LEU A 342 -22.26 -6.17 3.35
C LEU A 342 -21.47 -6.48 2.08
N SER A 343 -20.38 -5.77 1.85
CA SER A 343 -19.29 -6.33 1.05
C SER A 343 -18.87 -7.60 1.78
N LEU A 344 -19.07 -8.74 1.14
CA LEU A 344 -18.61 -10.04 1.62
C LEU A 344 -17.08 -10.00 1.55
N THR A 345 -16.49 -9.63 2.68
CA THR A 345 -15.06 -9.54 2.88
C THR A 345 -14.41 -10.91 2.66
N ALA A 346 -13.21 -10.88 2.09
CA ALA A 346 -12.21 -11.95 2.04
C ALA A 346 -11.71 -12.39 3.44
N ALA A 347 -12.60 -12.46 4.43
CA ALA A 347 -12.33 -12.73 5.83
C ALA A 347 -12.47 -14.21 6.22
N GLU A 348 -12.54 -15.13 5.26
CA GLU A 348 -12.66 -16.58 5.52
C GLU A 348 -11.44 -17.42 5.14
N LEU A 349 -10.29 -16.82 4.83
CA LEU A 349 -9.02 -17.58 4.79
C LEU A 349 -8.29 -17.49 6.12
N ASN A 350 -8.79 -18.27 7.08
CA ASN A 350 -7.99 -18.68 8.23
C ASN A 350 -6.84 -19.57 7.72
N HIS A 351 -5.62 -19.04 7.65
CA HIS A 351 -4.43 -19.89 7.66
C HIS A 351 -4.17 -20.33 9.11
N GLU A 352 -4.80 -21.43 9.50
CA GLU A 352 -4.27 -22.25 10.59
C GLU A 352 -2.88 -22.73 10.18
N SER A 353 -1.94 -22.60 11.10
CA SER A 353 -0.58 -23.09 11.03
C SER A 353 -0.53 -24.58 10.70
N GLY A 354 -0.42 -24.89 9.41
CA GLY A 354 -0.10 -26.20 8.88
C GLY A 354 0.89 -26.01 7.74
N GLU A 355 2.08 -26.60 7.89
CA GLU A 355 3.07 -26.75 6.82
C GLU A 355 2.41 -27.46 5.63
N SER A 356 1.89 -26.67 4.71
CA SER A 356 1.48 -27.07 3.38
C SER A 356 2.19 -26.11 2.44
N SER A 357 2.76 -26.63 1.35
CA SER A 357 3.62 -25.93 0.40
C SER A 357 2.86 -24.93 -0.49
N SER A 358 1.85 -24.26 0.06
CA SER A 358 1.07 -23.20 -0.57
C SER A 358 1.68 -21.86 -0.15
N GLY A 359 2.32 -21.17 -1.09
CA GLY A 359 2.80 -19.78 -1.03
C GLY A 359 3.25 -19.26 0.34
N LYS A 360 4.56 -19.23 0.60
CA LYS A 360 5.11 -18.52 1.77
C LYS A 360 4.71 -17.04 1.68
N CYS A 361 3.82 -16.60 2.55
CA CYS A 361 3.40 -15.21 2.67
C CYS A 361 4.61 -14.32 3.03
N ILE A 362 5.00 -13.40 2.13
CA ILE A 362 6.22 -12.59 2.30
C ILE A 362 5.91 -11.41 3.23
N SER A 363 6.64 -11.30 4.34
CA SER A 363 6.55 -10.16 5.26
C SER A 363 7.92 -9.54 5.48
N PHE A 364 7.98 -8.21 5.36
CA PHE A 364 9.20 -7.46 5.63
C PHE A 364 9.32 -7.03 7.10
N ASN A 365 8.42 -7.44 7.99
CA ASN A 365 8.42 -6.99 9.40
C ASN A 365 9.68 -7.40 10.18
N ARG A 366 10.31 -8.53 9.82
CA ARG A 366 11.40 -9.13 10.60
C ARG A 366 12.79 -8.62 10.21
N MET A 367 12.92 -7.86 9.13
CA MET A 367 14.21 -7.34 8.65
C MET A 367 14.65 -6.15 9.51
N SER A 368 15.90 -6.12 9.95
CA SER A 368 16.50 -4.90 10.51
C SER A 368 16.57 -3.78 9.45
N GLU A 369 16.81 -2.53 9.85
CA GLU A 369 16.97 -1.43 8.90
C GLU A 369 18.15 -1.66 7.94
N GLU A 370 19.25 -2.25 8.42
CA GLU A 370 20.40 -2.62 7.59
C GLU A 370 20.05 -3.72 6.58
N GLN A 371 19.34 -4.77 7.04
CA GLN A 371 18.87 -5.85 6.17
C GLN A 371 17.89 -5.34 5.13
N TRP A 372 17.00 -4.41 5.51
CA TRP A 372 16.04 -3.78 4.60
C TRP A 372 16.75 -2.94 3.52
N GLY A 373 17.79 -2.19 3.89
CA GLY A 373 18.62 -1.45 2.92
C GLY A 373 19.31 -2.38 1.92
N LEU A 374 19.93 -3.46 2.40
CA LEU A 374 20.54 -4.47 1.53
C LEU A 374 19.51 -5.18 0.65
N PHE A 375 18.31 -5.43 1.17
CA PHE A 375 17.20 -6.01 0.43
C PHE A 375 16.78 -5.13 -0.75
N LEU A 376 16.56 -3.84 -0.52
CA LEU A 376 16.19 -2.91 -1.57
C LEU A 376 17.28 -2.80 -2.64
N GLU A 377 18.55 -2.75 -2.25
CA GLU A 377 19.67 -2.73 -3.20
C GLU A 377 19.64 -3.96 -4.11
N ARG A 378 19.44 -5.16 -3.53
CA ARG A 378 19.38 -6.42 -4.28
C ARG A 378 18.14 -6.51 -5.15
N PHE A 379 17.00 -6.10 -4.62
CA PHE A 379 15.75 -6.05 -5.36
C PHE A 379 15.90 -5.18 -6.62
N GLU A 380 16.45 -3.96 -6.48
CA GLU A 380 16.67 -3.05 -7.62
C GLU A 380 17.65 -3.61 -8.65
N GLN A 381 18.69 -4.34 -8.24
CA GLN A 381 19.64 -4.99 -9.15
C GLN A 381 18.99 -6.08 -10.02
N LEU A 382 17.91 -6.72 -9.54
CA LEU A 382 17.20 -7.77 -10.27
C LEU A 382 16.19 -7.22 -11.29
N LEU A 383 15.73 -5.97 -11.12
CA LEU A 383 14.67 -5.38 -11.93
C LEU A 383 14.97 -5.31 -13.44
N PRO A 384 16.16 -4.87 -13.90
CA PRO A 384 16.40 -4.73 -15.34
C PRO A 384 16.21 -6.03 -16.13
N VAL A 385 16.66 -7.16 -15.56
CA VAL A 385 16.52 -8.48 -16.18
C VAL A 385 15.05 -8.88 -16.27
N ALA A 386 14.28 -8.67 -15.20
CA ALA A 386 12.85 -8.98 -15.17
C ALA A 386 12.04 -8.11 -16.16
N PHE A 387 12.36 -6.81 -16.25
CA PHE A 387 11.70 -5.90 -17.18
C PHE A 387 12.01 -6.22 -18.65
N GLU A 388 13.24 -6.60 -18.96
CA GLU A 388 13.61 -7.01 -20.32
C GLU A 388 12.92 -8.32 -20.73
N ALA A 389 12.82 -9.28 -19.80
CA ALA A 389 12.03 -10.49 -20.02
C ALA A 389 10.56 -10.16 -20.29
N ARG A 390 9.96 -9.23 -19.53
CA ARG A 390 8.57 -8.79 -19.74
C ARG A 390 8.38 -8.12 -21.10
N LYS A 391 9.25 -7.18 -21.48
CA LYS A 391 9.23 -6.51 -22.80
C LYS A 391 9.29 -7.54 -23.94
N SER A 392 10.15 -8.54 -23.81
CA SER A 392 10.31 -9.62 -24.79
C SER A 392 9.06 -10.51 -24.93
N MET A 393 8.30 -10.71 -23.85
CA MET A 393 7.03 -11.44 -23.87
C MET A 393 5.89 -10.61 -24.46
N GLY A 394 5.80 -9.32 -24.10
CA GLY A 394 4.79 -8.40 -24.62
C GLY A 394 4.86 -8.22 -26.14
N LEU A 395 6.06 -8.19 -26.72
CA LEU A 395 6.26 -8.14 -28.18
C LEU A 395 5.69 -9.39 -28.87
N LYS A 396 5.84 -10.58 -28.27
CA LYS A 396 5.33 -11.85 -28.81
C LYS A 396 3.80 -11.93 -28.75
N GLN A 397 3.18 -11.41 -27.70
CA GLN A 397 1.72 -11.37 -27.58
C GLN A 397 1.08 -10.31 -28.49
N ARG A 398 1.73 -9.14 -28.68
CA ARG A 398 1.24 -8.07 -29.56
C ARG A 398 1.33 -8.39 -31.06
N LEU A 399 2.21 -9.31 -31.46
CA LEU A 399 2.30 -9.82 -32.83
C LEU A 399 1.35 -11.02 -33.10
N GLY A 400 0.62 -11.47 -32.08
CA GLY A 400 -0.07 -12.76 -32.04
C GLY A 400 -1.59 -12.74 -32.10
N THR A 401 -2.24 -11.76 -32.75
CA THR A 401 -3.67 -11.82 -33.10
C THR A 401 -3.96 -11.17 -34.45
N SER A 402 -3.22 -11.57 -35.50
CA SER A 402 -3.72 -11.35 -36.86
C SER A 402 -4.79 -12.40 -37.15
N CYS A 403 -6.05 -12.04 -36.90
CA CYS A 403 -7.21 -12.77 -37.41
C CYS A 403 -7.06 -12.93 -38.93
N LYS A 404 -6.81 -14.15 -39.39
CA LYS A 404 -7.12 -14.51 -40.78
C LYS A 404 -8.62 -14.76 -40.86
N PHE A 405 -9.30 -13.86 -41.56
CA PHE A 405 -10.70 -14.02 -41.97
C PHE A 405 -10.86 -15.22 -42.92
#